data_AF-A0A925LRL3-F1
#
_entry.id   AF-A0A925LRL3-F1
#
_cell.length_a   1.000
_cell.length_b   1.000
_cell.length_c   1.000
_cell.angle_alpha   90.00
_cell.angle_beta   90.00
_cell.angle_gamma   90.00
#
_symmetry.space_group_name_H-M   'P 1'
#
loop_
_entity.id
_entity.type
_entity.pdbx_description
1 polymer ?
#
loop_
_entity_poly.entity_id
_entity_poly.type
_entity_poly.pdbx_seq_one_letter_code
_entity_poly.pdbx_strand_id
1 'polypeptide(L)'
;DLVIVGTRHEHAIGRVLFGSTAMKLLRKCPCPVWVTKPSDGLPMSSVLVAHDLGAVGRDALRLGIAFARAHDLRLFVVHAIEQLPPRRSHGIWHHAD
;
A
#
# COMPACT_ATOMS: atom_id res chain seq x y z
N ASP A 1 15.83 -9.97 -5.58
CA ASP A 1 14.95 -10.22 -6.73
C ASP A 1 13.69 -9.38 -6.65
N LEU A 2 13.23 -8.86 -7.79
CA LEU A 2 12.08 -7.96 -7.93
C LEU A 2 11.41 -8.23 -9.29
N VAL A 3 10.10 -8.38 -9.34
CA VAL A 3 9.34 -8.48 -10.60
C VAL A 3 8.76 -7.11 -10.94
N ILE A 4 9.02 -6.62 -12.15
CA ILE A 4 8.45 -5.36 -12.64
C ILE A 4 7.38 -5.67 -13.70
N VAL A 5 6.20 -5.07 -13.56
CA VAL A 5 5.08 -5.27 -14.49
C VAL A 5 4.36 -3.95 -14.80
N GLY A 6 4.02 -3.75 -16.07
CA GLY A 6 3.25 -2.58 -16.51
C GLY A 6 1.74 -2.72 -16.25
N THR A 7 1.02 -1.59 -16.19
CA THR A 7 -0.45 -1.55 -16.23
C THR A 7 -0.98 -1.42 -17.67
N ARG A 8 -2.20 -1.90 -17.95
CA ARG A 8 -2.85 -1.75 -19.28
C ARG A 8 -3.35 -0.32 -19.47
N HIS A 9 -3.15 0.24 -20.66
CA HIS A 9 -3.59 1.58 -21.06
C HIS A 9 -4.99 1.55 -21.65
N GLU A 10 -6.05 1.62 -20.84
CA GLU A 10 -7.37 1.97 -21.37
C GLU A 10 -8.09 2.93 -20.40
N HIS A 11 -7.99 4.23 -20.70
CA HIS A 11 -8.96 5.30 -20.42
C HIS A 11 -9.47 5.61 -19.00
N ALA A 12 -9.03 4.94 -17.93
CA ALA A 12 -9.51 5.25 -16.58
C ALA A 12 -8.75 6.42 -15.94
N ILE A 13 -9.15 7.65 -16.30
CA ILE A 13 -8.81 8.86 -15.54
C ILE A 13 -9.25 8.61 -14.07
N GLY A 14 -8.29 8.51 -13.16
CA GLY A 14 -8.54 8.54 -11.71
C GLY A 14 -8.51 7.22 -10.94
N ARG A 15 -8.24 6.05 -11.56
CA ARG A 15 -8.14 4.78 -10.80
C ARG A 15 -7.02 3.89 -11.32
N VAL A 16 -6.18 3.37 -10.40
CA VAL A 16 -5.16 2.35 -10.73
C VAL A 16 -5.90 1.07 -11.10
N LEU A 17 -6.08 0.83 -12.40
CA LEU A 17 -6.65 -0.42 -12.90
C LEU A 17 -5.51 -1.42 -13.09
N PHE A 18 -5.34 -2.32 -12.11
CA PHE A 18 -4.40 -3.43 -12.25
C PHE A 18 -4.92 -4.41 -13.32
N GLY A 19 -4.11 -4.67 -14.34
CA GLY A 19 -4.40 -5.74 -15.30
C GLY A 19 -4.46 -7.11 -14.62
N SER A 20 -5.13 -8.08 -15.24
CA SER A 20 -5.28 -9.44 -14.68
C SER A 20 -3.94 -10.11 -14.35
N THR A 21 -2.90 -9.88 -15.16
CA THR A 21 -1.53 -10.34 -14.90
C THR A 21 -0.93 -9.70 -13.65
N ALA A 22 -0.98 -8.37 -13.53
CA ALA A 22 -0.46 -7.65 -12.37
C ALA A 22 -1.16 -8.10 -11.07
N MET A 23 -2.48 -8.29 -11.11
CA MET A 23 -3.25 -8.79 -9.97
C MET A 23 -2.88 -10.22 -9.58
N LYS A 24 -2.65 -11.11 -10.57
CA LYS A 24 -2.18 -12.48 -10.31
C LYS A 24 -0.80 -12.49 -9.65
N LEU A 25 0.11 -11.63 -10.12
CA LEU A 25 1.45 -11.48 -9.54
C LEU A 25 1.37 -10.95 -8.10
N LEU A 26 0.65 -9.86 -7.86
CA LEU A 26 0.48 -9.28 -6.51
C LEU A 26 -0.06 -10.29 -5.48
N ARG A 27 -0.87 -11.26 -5.91
CA ARG A 27 -1.48 -12.26 -5.03
C ARG A 27 -0.67 -13.53 -4.82
N LYS A 28 0.22 -13.88 -5.77
CA LYS A 28 0.84 -15.21 -5.83
C LYS A 28 2.36 -15.20 -5.98
N CYS A 29 2.96 -14.07 -6.32
CA CYS A 29 4.40 -14.00 -6.52
C CYS A 29 5.11 -14.14 -5.16
N PRO A 30 6.12 -15.02 -5.04
CA PRO A 30 6.85 -15.20 -3.78
C PRO A 30 7.85 -14.08 -3.49
N CYS A 31 8.07 -13.16 -4.44
CA CYS A 31 8.98 -12.02 -4.30
C CYS A 31 8.24 -10.69 -4.52
N PRO A 32 8.85 -9.55 -4.14
CA PRO A 32 8.23 -8.24 -4.34
C PRO A 32 7.86 -7.97 -5.81
N VAL A 33 6.74 -7.26 -6.01
CA VAL A 33 6.23 -6.89 -7.34
C VAL A 33 6.14 -5.36 -7.42
N TRP A 34 6.84 -4.77 -8.38
CA TRP A 34 6.72 -3.36 -8.75
C TRP A 34 5.77 -3.22 -9.93
N VAL A 35 4.58 -2.68 -9.67
CA VAL A 35 3.65 -2.29 -10.72
C VAL A 35 3.93 -0.86 -11.15
N THR A 36 4.14 -0.63 -12.45
CA THR A 36 4.46 0.69 -13.01
C THR A 36 3.55 1.08 -14.16
N LYS A 37 3.46 2.38 -14.45
CA LYS A 37 2.83 2.97 -15.63
C LYS A 37 3.84 3.92 -16.27
N PRO A 38 3.67 4.34 -17.54
CA PRO A 38 4.51 5.37 -18.10
C PRO A 38 4.51 6.61 -17.21
N SER A 39 5.71 7.06 -16.91
CA SER A 39 5.95 8.32 -16.20
C SER A 39 5.93 9.44 -17.22
N ASP A 40 5.34 10.57 -16.84
CA ASP A 40 5.37 11.81 -17.63
C ASP A 40 6.75 12.52 -17.54
N GLY A 41 7.79 11.81 -17.07
CA GLY A 41 9.16 12.32 -16.96
C GLY A 41 9.45 13.08 -15.66
N LEU A 42 8.50 13.16 -14.73
CA LEU A 42 8.72 13.81 -13.43
C LEU A 42 9.70 12.99 -12.57
N PRO A 43 10.69 13.65 -11.93
CA PRO A 43 11.63 12.97 -11.05
C PRO A 43 10.92 12.41 -9.81
N MET A 44 11.26 11.19 -9.42
CA MET A 44 10.84 10.65 -8.13
C MET A 44 11.59 11.39 -7.02
N SER A 45 10.87 11.98 -6.07
CA SER A 45 11.46 12.74 -4.95
C SER A 45 11.37 12.01 -3.61
N SER A 46 10.54 10.96 -3.53
CA SER A 46 10.29 10.27 -2.27
C SER A 46 9.78 8.85 -2.46
N VAL A 47 9.93 8.06 -1.40
CA VAL A 47 9.34 6.73 -1.24
C VAL A 47 8.35 6.80 -0.07
N LEU A 48 7.15 6.27 -0.26
CA LEU A 48 6.15 6.11 0.79
C LEU A 48 5.93 4.62 1.07
N VAL A 49 6.09 4.21 2.33
CA VAL A 49 5.79 2.84 2.78
C VAL A 49 4.53 2.84 3.62
N ALA A 50 3.48 2.16 3.15
CA ALA A 50 2.34 1.80 3.98
C ALA A 50 2.73 0.62 4.86
N HIS A 51 2.75 0.82 6.17
CA HIS A 51 3.21 -0.16 7.14
C HIS A 51 2.08 -0.57 8.07
N ASP A 52 1.81 -1.87 8.15
CA ASP A 52 0.77 -2.47 8.99
C ASP A 52 1.29 -2.96 10.36
N LEU A 53 2.57 -2.73 10.64
CA LEU A 53 3.29 -3.22 11.83
C LEU A 53 3.47 -4.76 11.85
N GLY A 54 3.12 -5.44 10.75
CA GLY A 54 3.26 -6.88 10.57
C GLY A 54 4.58 -7.29 9.90
N ALA A 55 4.73 -8.60 9.64
CA ALA A 55 5.91 -9.14 8.99
C ALA A 55 6.07 -8.65 7.54
N VAL A 56 4.97 -8.66 6.78
CA VAL A 56 4.96 -8.16 5.40
C VAL A 56 5.29 -6.67 5.36
N GLY A 57 4.73 -5.87 6.27
CA GLY A 57 5.08 -4.46 6.42
C GLY A 57 6.58 -4.25 6.66
N ARG A 58 7.22 -5.07 7.51
CA ARG A 58 8.67 -4.97 7.75
C ARG A 58 9.48 -5.23 6.48
N ASP A 59 9.10 -6.20 5.67
CA ASP A 59 9.80 -6.50 4.41
C ASP A 59 9.59 -5.38 3.38
N ALA A 60 8.38 -4.81 3.32
CA ALA A 60 8.11 -3.63 2.52
C ALA A 60 8.95 -2.42 2.97
N LEU A 61 9.10 -2.20 4.29
CA LEU A 61 9.94 -1.13 4.83
C LEU A 61 11.42 -1.32 4.48
N ARG A 62 11.94 -2.54 4.61
CA ARG A 62 13.33 -2.85 4.23
C ARG A 62 13.59 -2.55 2.76
N LEU A 63 12.67 -2.96 1.89
CA LEU A 63 12.75 -2.65 0.46
C LEU A 63 12.70 -1.14 0.21
N GLY A 64 11.78 -0.43 0.88
CA GLY A 64 11.65 1.03 0.77
C GLY A 64 12.91 1.78 1.24
N ILE A 65 13.53 1.36 2.34
CA ILE A 65 14.80 1.91 2.84
C ILE A 65 15.93 1.68 1.83
N ALA A 66 16.06 0.46 1.31
CA ALA A 66 17.08 0.13 0.32
C ALA A 66 16.92 0.97 -0.95
N PHE A 67 15.69 1.10 -1.45
CA PHE A 67 15.39 1.91 -2.63
C PHE A 67 15.66 3.40 -2.38
N ALA A 68 15.20 3.94 -1.26
CA ALA A 68 15.41 5.35 -0.92
C ALA A 68 16.91 5.69 -0.81
N ARG A 69 17.71 4.83 -0.16
CA ARG A 69 19.17 5.02 -0.07
C ARG A 69 19.87 4.93 -1.42
N ALA A 70 19.48 3.99 -2.27
CA ALA A 70 20.10 3.80 -3.59
C ALA A 70 19.86 4.99 -4.54
N HIS A 71 18.82 5.79 -4.28
CA HIS A 71 18.39 6.89 -5.15
C HIS A 71 18.38 8.26 -4.45
N ASP A 72 18.95 8.35 -3.25
CA ASP A 72 18.95 9.57 -2.41
C ASP A 72 17.56 10.22 -2.25
N LEU A 73 16.54 9.38 -2.03
CA LEU A 73 15.16 9.82 -1.89
C LEU A 73 14.76 9.95 -0.42
N ARG A 74 13.85 10.88 -0.16
CA ARG A 74 13.21 10.97 1.16
C ARG A 74 12.28 9.78 1.39
N LEU A 75 12.42 9.09 2.53
CA LEU A 75 11.52 8.02 2.94
C LEU A 75 10.44 8.54 3.90
N PHE A 76 9.19 8.21 3.62
CA PHE A 76 8.05 8.39 4.51
C PHE A 76 7.46 7.04 4.87
N VAL A 77 7.00 6.89 6.11
CA VAL A 77 6.28 5.70 6.57
C VAL A 77 4.93 6.14 7.08
N VAL A 78 3.87 5.50 6.60
CA VAL A 78 2.48 5.76 7.01
C VAL A 78 1.88 4.48 7.57
N HIS A 79 1.22 4.63 8.72
CA HIS A 79 0.40 3.59 9.34
C HIS A 79 -1.02 4.12 9.48
N ALA A 80 -2.00 3.34 9.02
CA ALA A 80 -3.41 3.68 9.18
C ALA A 80 -3.95 2.99 10.44
N ILE A 81 -4.60 3.77 11.30
CA ILE A 81 -5.30 3.27 12.49
C ILE A 81 -6.80 3.27 12.22
N GLU A 82 -7.48 2.16 12.52
CA GLU A 82 -8.94 2.13 12.51
C GLU A 82 -9.47 2.83 13.77
N GLN A 83 -10.34 3.81 13.60
CA GLN A 83 -11.07 4.40 14.72
C GLN A 83 -12.34 3.59 14.95
N LEU A 84 -12.34 2.74 15.99
CA LEU A 84 -13.55 2.05 16.40
C LEU A 84 -14.57 3.09 16.91
N PRO A 85 -15.84 3.06 16.46
CA PRO A 85 -16.86 3.95 17.01
C PRO A 85 -16.95 3.77 18.54
N PRO A 86 -17.24 4.85 19.30
CA PRO A 86 -17.33 4.76 20.76
C PRO A 86 -18.33 3.67 21.13
N ARG A 87 -17.91 2.75 22.01
CA ARG A 87 -18.79 1.69 22.53
C ARG A 87 -20.03 2.37 23.12
N ARG A 88 -21.19 2.19 22.48
CA ARG A 88 -22.48 2.53 23.10
C ARG A 88 -22.61 1.66 24.34
N SER A 89 -22.55 2.27 25.51
CA SER A 89 -22.97 1.63 26.75
C SER A 89 -24.42 1.18 26.53
N HIS A 90 -24.64 -0.14 26.45
CA HIS A 90 -25.98 -0.69 26.47
C HIS A 90 -26.59 -0.27 27.81
N GLY A 91 -27.54 0.68 27.76
CA GLY A 91 -28.32 1.05 28.93
C GLY A 91 -29.06 -0.18 29.41
N ILE A 92 -28.77 -0.59 30.64
CA ILE A 92 -29.55 -1.58 31.37
C ILE A 92 -30.90 -0.90 31.63
N TRP A 93 -31.92 -1.22 30.83
CA TRP A 93 -33.29 -0.81 31.13
C TRP A 93 -33.76 -1.63 32.33
N HIS A 94 -33.76 -1.02 33.52
CA HIS A 94 -34.57 -1.52 34.62
C HIS A 94 -36.03 -1.24 34.28
N HIS A 95 -36.80 -2.29 34.02
CA HIS A 95 -38.25 -2.24 34.13
C HIS A 95 -38.59 -1.87 35.58
N ALA A 96 -39.13 -0.67 35.77
CA ALA A 96 -39.92 -0.36 36.95
C ALA A 96 -41.39 -0.69 36.63
N ASP A 97 -42.02 -1.31 37.61
CA ASP A 97 -43.36 -1.91 37.59
C ASP A 97 -44.50 -0.94 37.21
#